data_AF-A0A920EY50-F1
#
_entry.id   AF-A0A920EY50-F1
#
_cell.length_a   1.000
_cell.length_b   1.000
_cell.length_c   1.000
_cell.angle_alpha   90.00
_cell.angle_beta   90.00
_cell.angle_gamma   90.00
#
_symmetry.space_group_name_H-M   'P 1'
#
loop_
_entity.id
_entity.type
_entity.pdbx_description
1 polymer ?
#
loop_
_entity_poly.entity_id
_entity_poly.type
_entity_poly.pdbx_seq_one_letter_code
_entity_poly.pdbx_strand_id
1 'polypeptide(L)'
;MTDKDVKSALALVHQRFSTNTFPEWSLAQPFRLIAHNGEINTVKGNFNWLKAREGSMASPYFGDDLKSYIQSATMASLIPLSLTTV
;
A
#
# COMPACT_ATOMS: atom_id res chain seq x y z
N MET A 1 -9.83 -0.58 -22.28
CA MET A 1 -11.17 -1.05 -21.84
C MET A 1 -12.21 -0.73 -22.88
N THR A 2 -12.06 -1.23 -24.11
CA THR A 2 -13.00 -0.99 -25.23
C THR A 2 -13.92 -2.18 -25.48
N ASP A 3 -13.66 -3.29 -24.81
CA ASP A 3 -14.49 -4.49 -24.83
C ASP A 3 -15.82 -4.22 -24.10
N LYS A 4 -16.94 -4.49 -24.78
CA LYS A 4 -18.30 -4.25 -24.29
C LYS A 4 -18.76 -5.29 -23.26
N ASP A 5 -18.06 -6.43 -23.16
CA ASP A 5 -18.40 -7.51 -22.24
C ASP A 5 -17.82 -7.28 -20.83
N VAL A 6 -16.88 -6.34 -20.68
CA VAL A 6 -16.34 -5.94 -19.38
C VAL A 6 -17.41 -5.19 -18.59
N LYS A 7 -17.99 -5.87 -17.59
CA LYS A 7 -19.01 -5.32 -16.68
C LYS A 7 -18.55 -5.47 -15.24
N SER A 8 -18.72 -4.41 -14.46
CA SER A 8 -18.47 -4.42 -13.01
C SER A 8 -19.51 -3.56 -12.31
N ALA A 9 -19.87 -3.93 -11.08
CA ALA A 9 -20.73 -3.12 -10.23
C ALA A 9 -20.01 -1.86 -9.67
N LEU A 10 -18.68 -1.88 -9.64
CA LEU A 10 -17.84 -0.80 -9.13
C LEU A 10 -16.56 -0.67 -9.95
N ALA A 11 -16.06 0.55 -10.10
CA ALA A 11 -14.74 0.83 -10.66
C ALA A 11 -14.00 1.82 -9.77
N LEU A 12 -12.70 1.58 -9.58
CA LEU A 12 -11.77 2.50 -8.91
C LEU A 12 -10.65 2.83 -9.90
N VAL A 13 -10.44 4.12 -10.14
CA VAL A 13 -9.39 4.62 -11.04
C VAL A 13 -8.55 5.65 -10.30
N HIS A 14 -7.25 5.68 -10.60
CA HIS A 14 -6.34 6.61 -9.98
C HIS A 14 -5.28 7.06 -10.99
N GLN A 15 -5.02 8.37 -11.02
CA GLN A 15 -3.89 8.95 -11.73
C GLN A 15 -2.94 9.54 -10.70
N ARG A 16 -1.70 9.06 -10.71
CA ARG A 16 -0.65 9.51 -9.82
C ARG A 16 0.16 10.60 -10.50
N PHE A 17 0.33 11.73 -9.82
CA PHE A 17 1.42 12.67 -10.11
C PHE A 17 2.63 12.27 -9.25
N SER A 18 3.84 12.32 -9.81
CA SER A 18 5.05 11.88 -9.11
C SER A 18 6.20 12.82 -9.42
N THR A 19 7.04 13.05 -8.42
CA THR A 19 8.34 13.76 -8.54
C THR A 19 9.41 12.94 -9.23
N ASN A 20 9.13 11.68 -9.59
CA ASN A 20 10.10 10.79 -10.21
C ASN A 20 10.01 10.83 -11.72
N THR A 21 11.17 10.84 -12.36
CA THR A 21 11.29 10.80 -13.82
C THR A 21 11.37 9.37 -14.37
N PHE A 22 11.61 8.37 -13.51
CA PHE A 22 11.58 6.96 -13.88
C PHE A 22 10.24 6.31 -13.51
N PRO A 23 9.58 5.62 -14.45
CA PRO A 23 8.33 4.93 -14.15
C PRO A 23 8.59 3.66 -13.34
N GLU A 24 7.79 3.44 -12.29
CA GLU A 24 7.78 2.18 -11.54
C GLU A 24 6.36 1.62 -11.47
N TRP A 25 6.14 0.48 -12.13
CA TRP A 25 4.81 -0.13 -12.26
C TRP A 25 4.22 -0.63 -10.94
N SER A 26 5.07 -1.04 -10.00
CA SER A 26 4.68 -1.46 -8.65
C SER A 26 4.02 -0.33 -7.84
N LEU A 27 4.29 0.94 -8.19
CA LEU A 27 3.76 2.14 -7.53
C LEU A 27 2.54 2.73 -8.24
N ALA A 28 2.11 2.15 -9.36
CA ALA A 28 0.86 2.52 -9.99
C ALA A 28 -0.32 2.07 -9.10
N GLN A 29 -1.23 3.00 -8.81
CA GLN A 29 -2.46 2.72 -8.10
C GLN A 29 -3.61 2.47 -9.09
N PRO A 30 -4.72 1.83 -8.70
CA PRO A 30 -5.11 1.42 -7.34
C PRO A 30 -4.26 0.30 -6.73
N PHE A 31 -3.99 0.39 -5.43
CA PHE A 31 -3.53 -0.78 -4.66
C PHE A 31 -4.70 -1.75 -4.44
N ARG A 32 -4.39 -2.93 -3.90
CA ARG A 32 -5.36 -4.03 -3.71
C ARG A 32 -6.68 -3.60 -3.07
N LEU A 33 -6.64 -2.64 -2.14
CA LEU A 33 -7.81 -2.20 -1.38
C LEU A 33 -8.03 -0.68 -1.39
N ILE A 34 -7.07 0.11 -1.86
CA ILE A 34 -7.10 1.56 -1.71
C ILE A 34 -6.46 2.28 -2.90
N ALA A 35 -7.08 3.41 -3.27
CA ALA A 35 -6.42 4.48 -3.99
C ALA A 35 -6.32 5.70 -3.08
N HIS A 36 -5.17 6.35 -3.07
CA HIS A 36 -4.83 7.46 -2.19
C HIS A 36 -4.40 8.67 -3.01
N ASN A 37 -5.12 9.78 -2.84
CA ASN A 37 -4.76 11.08 -3.39
C ASN A 37 -4.19 11.95 -2.28
N GLY A 38 -2.89 12.23 -2.34
CA GLY A 38 -2.17 13.04 -1.36
C GLY A 38 -0.87 12.39 -0.93
N GLU A 39 -0.27 12.98 0.11
CA GLU A 39 0.94 12.49 0.75
C GLU A 39 0.66 12.17 2.22
N ILE A 40 1.11 11.00 2.67
CA ILE A 40 1.09 10.64 4.09
C ILE A 40 2.39 11.16 4.72
N ASN A 41 2.34 12.36 5.28
CA ASN A 41 3.52 13.04 5.85
C ASN A 41 4.15 12.32 7.07
N THR A 42 3.41 11.41 7.71
CA THR A 42 3.81 10.72 8.95
C THR A 42 4.10 9.23 8.77
N VAL A 43 4.38 8.77 7.53
CA VAL A 43 4.62 7.34 7.20
C VAL A 43 5.58 6.66 8.18
N LYS A 44 6.71 7.29 8.50
CA LYS A 44 7.70 6.73 9.42
C LYS A 44 7.17 6.55 10.84
N GLY A 45 6.37 7.51 11.32
CA GLY A 45 5.71 7.41 12.63
C GLY A 45 4.70 6.27 12.67
N ASN A 46 3.85 6.17 11.64
CA ASN A 46 2.86 5.10 11.50
C ASN A 46 3.53 3.72 11.45
N PHE A 47 4.65 3.61 10.71
CA PHE A 47 5.44 2.40 10.66
C PHE A 47 6.01 2.00 12.03
N ASN A 48 6.60 2.95 12.75
CA ASN A 48 7.14 2.69 14.09
C ASN A 48 6.05 2.22 15.07
N TRP A 49 4.85 2.80 14.98
CA TRP A 49 3.70 2.35 15.75
C TRP A 49 3.25 0.93 15.40
N LEU A 50 3.26 0.57 14.12
CA LEU A 50 2.96 -0.79 13.69
C LEU A 50 3.98 -1.79 14.26
N LYS A 51 5.27 -1.47 14.14
CA LYS A 51 6.37 -2.31 14.63
C LYS A 51 6.34 -2.48 16.15
N ALA A 52 6.06 -1.41 16.91
CA ALA A 52 5.94 -1.48 18.36
C ALA A 52 4.76 -2.38 18.82
N ARG A 53 3.73 -2.51 17.98
CA ARG A 53 2.54 -3.33 18.25
C ARG A 53 2.60 -4.74 17.67
N GLU A 54 3.64 -5.07 16.91
CA GLU A 54 3.80 -6.38 16.27
C GLU A 54 3.73 -7.54 17.29
N GLY A 55 4.37 -7.39 18.45
CA GLY A 55 4.39 -8.43 19.48
C GLY A 55 3.06 -8.67 20.21
N SER A 56 2.09 -7.76 20.09
CA SER A 56 0.79 -7.87 20.76
C SER A 56 -0.39 -8.07 19.80
N MET A 57 -0.14 -8.12 18.49
CA MET A 57 -1.18 -8.39 17.49
C MET A 57 -1.58 -9.86 17.49
N ALA A 58 -2.88 -10.12 17.58
CA ALA A 58 -3.47 -11.45 17.50
C ALA A 58 -4.73 -11.40 16.63
N SER A 59 -5.01 -12.48 15.91
CA SER A 59 -6.23 -12.64 15.11
C SER A 59 -6.72 -14.08 15.19
N PRO A 60 -8.01 -14.31 15.46
CA PRO A 60 -8.58 -15.66 15.46
C PRO A 60 -8.60 -16.29 14.07
N TYR A 61 -8.49 -15.49 13.00
CA TYR A 61 -8.54 -15.96 11.62
C TYR A 61 -7.17 -16.30 11.02
N PHE A 62 -6.10 -15.68 11.53
CA PHE A 62 -4.76 -15.80 10.95
C PHE A 62 -3.80 -16.62 11.83
N GLY A 63 -4.14 -16.88 13.10
CA GLY A 63 -3.33 -17.72 13.99
C GLY A 63 -1.84 -17.35 13.96
N ASP A 64 -0.99 -18.36 13.79
CA ASP A 64 0.47 -18.21 13.74
C ASP A 64 0.98 -17.51 12.46
N ASP A 65 0.20 -17.56 11.37
CA ASP A 65 0.57 -16.92 10.09
C ASP A 65 0.51 -15.39 10.17
N LEU A 66 -0.21 -14.84 11.17
CA LEU A 66 -0.34 -13.40 11.38
C LEU A 66 1.03 -12.70 11.43
N LYS A 67 2.01 -13.34 12.08
CA LYS A 67 3.37 -12.80 12.19
C LYS A 67 4.03 -12.67 10.83
N SER A 68 3.86 -13.66 9.95
CA SER A 68 4.41 -13.61 8.59
C SER A 68 3.79 -12.49 7.76
N TYR A 69 2.47 -12.26 7.91
CA TYR A 69 1.77 -11.18 7.22
C TYR A 69 2.23 -9.81 7.71
N ILE A 70 2.37 -9.61 9.03
CA ILE A 70 2.87 -8.34 9.58
C ILE A 70 4.32 -8.08 9.15
N GLN A 71 5.16 -9.12 9.10
CA GLN A 71 6.54 -8.99 8.62
C GLN A 71 6.61 -8.63 7.14
N SER A 72 5.75 -9.22 6.31
CA SER A 72 5.66 -8.85 4.90
C SER A 72 5.22 -7.39 4.71
N ALA A 73 4.29 -6.92 5.54
CA ALA A 73 3.81 -5.53 5.52
C ALA A 73 4.86 -4.54 6.02
N THR A 74 5.74 -4.95 6.95
CA THR A 74 6.81 -4.10 7.47
C THR A 74 8.09 -4.14 6.61
N MET A 75 8.31 -5.17 5.81
CA MET A 75 9.43 -5.26 4.85
C MET A 75 9.20 -4.44 3.57
N ALA A 76 7.96 -4.31 3.12
CA ALA A 76 7.61 -3.59 1.90
C ALA A 76 7.83 -2.06 1.98
N SER A 77 8.12 -1.51 3.16
CA SER A 77 8.39 -0.07 3.35
C SER A 77 9.86 0.33 3.15
N LEU A 78 10.72 -0.56 2.65
CA LEU A 78 12.09 -0.26 2.24
C LEU A 78 12.18 0.32 0.81
N ILE A 79 11.05 0.55 0.16
CA ILE A 79 11.01 1.38 -1.05
C ILE A 79 11.59 2.76 -0.66
N PRO A 80 12.60 3.28 -1.38
CA PRO A 80 13.25 4.52 -1.00
C PRO A 80 12.21 5.63 -0.85
N LEU A 81 12.24 6.34 0.27
CA LEU A 81 11.48 7.58 0.53
C LEU A 81 11.78 8.71 -0.49
N SER A 82 12.58 8.46 -1.52
CA SER A 82 12.75 9.38 -2.65
C SER A 82 11.53 9.41 -3.57
N LEU A 83 10.58 8.47 -3.44
CA LEU A 83 9.41 8.38 -4.31
C LEU A 83 8.16 9.08 -3.74
N THR A 84 8.26 9.76 -2.59
CA THR A 84 7.18 10.56 -2.01
C THR A 84 6.97 11.84 -2.84
N THR A 85 5.73 12.03 -3.27
CA THR A 85 5.26 13.01 -4.25
C THR A 85 5.24 14.44 -3.70
N VAL A 86 5.76 15.40 -4.48
CA VAL A 86 5.08 16.68 -4.75
C VAL A 86 4.34 16.55 -6.08
#